data_AF-A0A6B2GEM4-F1
#
_entry.id   AF-A0A6B2GEM4-F1
#
_cell.length_a   1.000
_cell.length_b   1.000
_cell.length_c   1.000
_cell.angle_alpha   90.00
_cell.angle_beta   90.00
_cell.angle_gamma   90.00
#
_symmetry.space_group_name_H-M   'P 1'
#
loop_
_entity.id
_entity.type
_entity.pdbx_description
1 polymer ?
#
loop_
_entity_poly.entity_id
_entity_poly.type
_entity_poly.pdbx_seq_one_letter_code
_entity_poly.pdbx_strand_id
1 'polypeptide(L)'
;MPCDSLVLKTTERFEEKYKFSTKIQKILVANNGIAALKFIRSVRQWCYHTYDNERAVCFVAMATPEDINGHAEYTQLADEIVDVPSGPSNMNYGNVELIVELAQEIPVQAVWAGWGHASENPKLPELLSKCSILFLGPTADSMFLLGDKIASTIIAQTLNIPTLPWNGTGVTLDSVNDRYTNIPQEIYDKCVINQVEDLKRCALSIGVPFMLKASGGGGGKGIRKIIDTKDCDRILKQVCAEVPNSPIFAVKMLRFG
;
A
#
# COMPACT_ATOMS: atom_id res chain seq x y z
N MET A 1 19.03 -20.98 37.68
CA MET A 1 19.01 -19.59 37.16
C MET A 1 17.54 -19.24 36.95
N PRO A 2 16.96 -18.29 37.70
CA PRO A 2 15.54 -18.03 37.57
C PRO A 2 15.27 -17.28 36.27
N CYS A 3 14.25 -17.77 35.56
CA CYS A 3 13.74 -17.25 34.32
C CYS A 3 12.92 -15.98 34.63
N ASP A 4 13.60 -14.85 34.84
CA ASP A 4 12.94 -13.54 34.91
C ASP A 4 12.65 -13.06 33.48
N SER A 5 11.67 -13.72 32.85
CA SER A 5 11.06 -13.20 31.62
C SER A 5 10.38 -11.87 31.95
N LEU A 6 11.03 -10.79 31.54
CA LEU A 6 10.63 -9.39 31.65
C LEU A 6 9.21 -9.14 31.09
N VAL A 7 8.17 -9.43 31.86
CA VAL A 7 6.85 -8.85 31.65
C VAL A 7 6.97 -7.40 32.13
N LEU A 8 6.90 -6.45 31.20
CA LEU A 8 7.01 -5.03 31.49
C LEU A 8 5.65 -4.55 32.02
N LYS A 9 5.42 -4.80 33.31
CA LYS A 9 4.14 -4.59 34.03
C LYS A 9 3.53 -3.17 33.92
N THR A 10 4.25 -2.19 33.39
CA THR A 10 3.74 -0.82 33.14
C THR A 10 4.30 -0.27 31.83
N THR A 11 3.53 0.59 31.15
CA THR A 11 3.93 1.30 29.93
C THR A 11 5.23 2.09 30.13
N GLU A 12 5.41 2.68 31.32
CA GLU A 12 6.60 3.41 31.74
C GLU A 12 7.90 2.57 31.65
N ARG A 13 7.83 1.29 32.01
CA ARG A 13 9.00 0.39 32.00
C ARG A 13 9.40 -0.01 30.57
N PHE A 14 8.44 -0.03 29.65
CA PHE A 14 8.67 -0.23 28.22
C PHE A 14 9.28 1.03 27.58
N GLU A 15 8.82 2.21 27.99
CA GLU A 15 9.34 3.52 27.56
C GLU A 15 10.78 3.77 28.03
N GLU A 16 11.14 3.32 29.24
CA GLU A 16 12.53 3.40 29.74
C GLU A 16 13.48 2.46 28.98
N LYS A 17 12.99 1.27 28.60
CA LYS A 17 13.79 0.24 27.93
C LYS A 17 14.06 0.58 26.46
N TYR A 18 13.09 1.22 25.80
CA TYR A 18 13.16 1.51 24.37
C TYR A 18 12.91 3.00 24.15
N LYS A 19 13.90 3.70 23.58
CA LYS A 19 13.79 5.13 23.27
C LYS A 19 12.83 5.33 22.09
N PHE A 20 11.58 5.70 22.38
CA PHE A 20 10.58 6.01 21.36
C PHE A 20 10.46 7.51 21.10
N SER A 21 10.14 7.87 19.85
CA SER A 21 9.87 9.24 19.43
C SER A 21 8.42 9.67 19.70
N THR A 22 7.47 8.73 19.66
CA THR A 22 6.04 9.02 19.74
C THR A 22 5.28 7.90 20.46
N LYS A 23 4.36 8.28 21.35
CA LYS A 23 3.50 7.35 22.08
C LYS A 23 2.16 7.20 21.36
N ILE A 24 1.73 5.96 21.12
CA ILE A 24 0.46 5.65 20.45
C ILE A 24 -0.43 4.93 21.47
N GLN A 25 -1.52 5.58 21.88
CA GLN A 25 -2.48 5.01 22.85
C GLN A 25 -3.86 4.79 22.24
N LYS A 26 -4.23 5.57 21.23
CA LYS A 26 -5.51 5.50 20.55
C LYS A 26 -5.29 5.41 19.03
N ILE A 27 -5.89 4.39 18.43
CA ILE A 27 -5.75 4.07 17.00
C ILE A 27 -7.13 4.06 16.34
N LEU A 28 -7.28 4.78 15.22
CA LEU A 28 -8.42 4.67 14.33
C LEU A 28 -8.21 3.50 13.35
N VAL A 29 -9.16 2.58 13.30
CA VAL A 29 -9.18 1.44 12.39
C VAL A 29 -10.05 1.82 11.19
N ALA A 30 -9.38 2.19 10.10
CA ALA A 30 -9.99 2.55 8.82
C ALA A 30 -10.16 1.34 7.90
N ASN A 31 -10.75 0.28 8.44
CA ASN A 31 -11.03 -0.98 7.73
C ASN A 31 -12.15 -1.74 8.47
N ASN A 32 -12.72 -2.75 7.82
CA ASN A 32 -13.76 -3.60 8.40
C ASN A 32 -13.40 -5.10 8.31
N GLY A 33 -14.37 -5.95 8.64
CA GLY A 33 -14.29 -7.40 8.46
C GLY A 33 -13.07 -8.05 9.13
N ILE A 34 -12.44 -8.99 8.43
CA ILE A 34 -11.33 -9.81 8.96
C ILE A 34 -10.05 -8.99 9.19
N ALA A 35 -9.84 -7.90 8.44
CA ALA A 35 -8.67 -7.05 8.59
C ALA A 35 -8.69 -6.35 9.94
N ALA A 36 -9.78 -5.65 10.23
CA ALA A 36 -10.00 -4.98 11.52
C ALA A 36 -9.96 -5.99 12.68
N LEU A 37 -10.66 -7.12 12.54
CA LEU A 37 -10.69 -8.20 13.55
C LEU A 37 -9.28 -8.71 13.88
N LYS A 38 -8.50 -9.06 12.86
CA LYS A 38 -7.15 -9.61 13.04
C LYS A 38 -6.24 -8.56 13.67
N PHE A 39 -6.34 -7.31 13.26
CA PHE A 39 -5.52 -6.23 13.81
C PHE A 39 -5.79 -6.02 15.30
N ILE A 40 -7.04 -5.80 15.67
CA ILE A 40 -7.43 -5.57 17.08
C ILE A 40 -7.01 -6.76 17.95
N ARG A 41 -7.31 -8.00 17.55
CA ARG A 41 -6.92 -9.20 18.30
C ARG A 41 -5.40 -9.32 18.47
N SER A 42 -4.63 -9.06 17.41
CA SER A 42 -3.17 -9.22 17.45
C SER A 42 -2.51 -8.20 18.36
N VAL A 43 -2.95 -6.94 18.29
CA VAL A 43 -2.39 -5.89 19.15
C VAL A 43 -2.81 -6.11 20.59
N ARG A 44 -4.07 -6.47 20.88
CA ARG A 44 -4.50 -6.79 22.24
C ARG A 44 -3.75 -7.98 22.84
N GLN A 45 -3.52 -9.03 22.06
CA GLN A 45 -2.71 -10.18 22.50
C GLN A 45 -1.28 -9.75 22.83
N TRP A 46 -0.66 -8.92 21.98
CA TRP A 46 0.67 -8.37 22.26
C TRP A 46 0.68 -7.46 23.49
N CYS A 47 -0.33 -6.61 23.67
CA CYS A 47 -0.49 -5.75 24.84
C CYS A 47 -0.66 -6.57 26.13
N TYR A 48 -1.43 -7.66 26.10
CA TYR A 48 -1.57 -8.57 27.24
C TYR A 48 -0.22 -9.19 27.61
N HIS A 49 0.53 -9.72 26.65
CA HIS A 49 1.86 -10.30 26.94
C HIS A 49 2.91 -9.28 27.38
N THR A 50 2.82 -8.04 26.90
CA THR A 50 3.82 -7.00 27.15
C THR A 50 3.54 -6.23 28.45
N TYR A 51 2.28 -5.83 28.65
CA TYR A 51 1.83 -4.91 29.71
C TYR A 51 0.92 -5.57 30.76
N ASP A 52 0.57 -6.85 30.61
CA ASP A 52 -0.47 -7.53 31.41
C ASP A 52 -1.83 -6.80 31.36
N ASN A 53 -2.05 -6.04 30.28
CA ASN A 53 -3.26 -5.27 30.03
C ASN A 53 -3.60 -5.33 28.54
N GLU A 54 -4.67 -6.05 28.19
CA GLU A 54 -5.14 -6.16 26.81
C GLU A 54 -5.63 -4.82 26.23
N ARG A 55 -6.06 -3.87 27.08
CA ARG A 55 -6.60 -2.56 26.70
C ARG A 55 -5.59 -1.43 26.87
N ALA A 56 -4.30 -1.75 26.86
CA ALA A 56 -3.24 -0.73 26.89
C ALA A 56 -3.31 0.23 25.66
N VAL A 57 -3.91 -0.25 24.56
CA VAL A 57 -4.18 0.53 23.35
C VAL A 57 -5.69 0.52 23.11
N CYS A 58 -6.26 1.70 22.93
CA CYS A 58 -7.67 1.94 22.63
C CYS A 58 -7.89 1.93 21.11
N PHE A 59 -8.90 1.18 20.66
CA PHE A 59 -9.27 1.09 19.26
C PHE A 59 -10.59 1.82 19.00
N VAL A 60 -10.55 2.75 18.05
CA VAL A 60 -11.71 3.42 17.48
C VAL A 60 -11.97 2.78 16.12
N ALA A 61 -13.11 2.12 15.93
CA ALA A 61 -13.42 1.45 14.66
C ALA A 61 -14.48 2.21 13.87
N MET A 62 -14.22 2.43 12.58
CA MET A 62 -15.25 2.88 11.65
C MET A 62 -16.23 1.73 11.40
N ALA A 63 -17.53 1.99 11.44
CA ALA A 63 -18.55 0.99 11.15
C ALA A 63 -19.70 1.59 10.34
N THR A 64 -20.04 0.93 9.22
CA THR A 64 -21.26 1.28 8.49
C THR A 64 -22.48 0.69 9.20
N PRO A 65 -23.68 1.23 8.96
CA PRO A 65 -24.92 0.62 9.43
C PRO A 65 -25.05 -0.87 9.08
N GLU A 66 -24.53 -1.31 7.93
CA GLU A 66 -24.52 -2.72 7.55
C GLU A 66 -23.59 -3.56 8.44
N ASP A 67 -22.40 -3.07 8.76
CA ASP A 67 -21.45 -3.76 9.64
C ASP A 67 -21.98 -3.85 11.09
N ILE A 68 -22.67 -2.80 11.56
CA ILE A 68 -23.33 -2.76 12.87
C ILE A 68 -24.50 -3.73 12.91
N ASN A 69 -25.43 -3.65 11.94
CA ASN A 69 -26.60 -4.54 11.88
C ASN A 69 -26.20 -6.00 11.63
N GLY A 70 -25.13 -6.23 10.87
CA GLY A 70 -24.53 -7.54 10.62
C GLY A 70 -23.80 -8.13 11.82
N HIS A 71 -23.69 -7.40 12.94
CA HIS A 71 -22.97 -7.82 14.15
C HIS A 71 -21.52 -8.22 13.86
N ALA A 72 -20.83 -7.44 13.02
CA ALA A 72 -19.47 -7.75 12.62
C ALA A 72 -18.54 -7.87 13.85
N GLU A 73 -17.76 -8.95 13.95
CA GLU A 73 -16.98 -9.23 15.18
C GLU A 73 -16.02 -8.09 15.59
N TYR A 74 -15.51 -7.34 14.62
CA TYR A 74 -14.58 -6.25 14.90
C TYR A 74 -15.24 -5.08 15.66
N THR A 75 -16.55 -4.84 15.45
CA THR A 75 -17.27 -3.77 16.15
C THR A 75 -17.45 -4.09 17.63
N GLN A 76 -17.65 -5.37 17.96
CA GLN A 76 -17.74 -5.84 19.35
C GLN A 76 -16.39 -5.81 20.08
N LEU A 77 -15.29 -5.90 19.33
CA LEU A 77 -13.95 -5.85 19.90
C LEU A 77 -13.44 -4.42 20.04
N ALA A 78 -13.86 -3.47 19.22
CA ALA A 78 -13.43 -2.08 19.34
C ALA A 78 -13.85 -1.46 20.68
N ASP A 79 -13.07 -0.50 21.18
CA ASP A 79 -13.39 0.22 22.42
C ASP A 79 -14.40 1.35 22.16
N GLU A 80 -14.28 2.00 21.00
CA GLU A 80 -15.18 3.04 20.51
C GLU A 80 -15.57 2.73 19.06
N ILE A 81 -16.81 3.02 18.68
CA ILE A 81 -17.32 2.85 17.31
C ILE A 81 -17.73 4.21 16.76
N VAL A 82 -17.42 4.44 15.49
CA VAL A 82 -17.75 5.65 14.76
C VAL A 82 -18.62 5.28 13.57
N ASP A 83 -19.83 5.85 13.54
CA ASP A 83 -20.76 5.63 12.45
C ASP A 83 -20.25 6.31 11.18
N VAL A 84 -20.16 5.55 10.09
CA VAL A 84 -19.76 6.05 8.77
C VAL A 84 -20.81 5.76 7.71
N PRO A 85 -20.85 6.52 6.60
CA PRO A 85 -21.88 6.34 5.58
C PRO A 85 -21.94 4.92 5.01
N SER A 86 -23.17 4.41 4.86
CA SER A 86 -23.46 3.18 4.11
C SER A 86 -23.02 3.27 2.64
N GLY A 87 -22.94 2.12 1.98
CA GLY A 87 -22.75 2.03 0.52
C GLY A 87 -21.31 1.66 0.11
N PRO A 88 -20.93 1.94 -1.16
CA PRO A 88 -19.64 1.50 -1.69
C PRO A 88 -18.46 2.07 -0.91
N SER A 89 -17.33 1.35 -0.96
CA SER A 89 -16.13 1.65 -0.18
C SER A 89 -15.64 3.09 -0.32
N ASN A 90 -15.84 3.72 -1.47
CA ASN A 90 -15.42 5.10 -1.72
C ASN A 90 -16.18 6.15 -0.89
N MET A 91 -17.28 5.78 -0.23
CA MET A 91 -18.03 6.68 0.65
C MET A 91 -17.66 6.51 2.13
N ASN A 92 -16.98 5.42 2.51
CA ASN A 92 -16.62 5.08 3.89
C ASN A 92 -15.11 4.75 4.04
N TYR A 93 -14.74 3.48 4.10
CA TYR A 93 -13.38 2.99 4.39
C TYR A 93 -12.33 3.37 3.34
N GLY A 94 -12.78 3.68 2.12
CA GLY A 94 -11.95 4.13 1.01
C GLY A 94 -11.97 5.65 0.81
N ASN A 95 -12.75 6.38 1.60
CA ASN A 95 -12.83 7.84 1.55
C ASN A 95 -11.72 8.43 2.43
N VAL A 96 -10.67 8.95 1.80
CA VAL A 96 -9.51 9.48 2.52
C VAL A 96 -9.86 10.75 3.28
N GLU A 97 -10.66 11.64 2.67
CA GLU A 97 -11.09 12.88 3.32
C GLU A 97 -11.87 12.59 4.60
N LEU A 98 -12.82 11.64 4.56
CA LEU A 98 -13.60 11.23 5.72
C LEU A 98 -12.72 10.62 6.82
N ILE A 99 -11.77 9.75 6.48
CA ILE A 99 -10.87 9.13 7.47
C ILE A 99 -10.06 10.21 8.21
N VAL A 100 -9.57 11.20 7.48
CA VAL A 100 -8.77 12.29 8.05
C VAL A 100 -9.64 13.18 8.94
N GLU A 101 -10.86 13.52 8.51
CA GLU A 101 -11.83 14.28 9.30
C GLU A 101 -12.13 13.57 10.63
N LEU A 102 -12.48 12.29 10.59
CA LEU A 102 -12.75 11.48 11.79
C LEU A 102 -11.54 11.38 12.72
N ALA A 103 -10.33 11.27 12.16
CA ALA A 103 -9.09 11.22 12.92
C ALA A 103 -8.73 12.57 13.58
N GLN A 104 -9.26 13.68 13.07
CA GLN A 104 -9.13 15.00 13.70
C GLN A 104 -10.20 15.23 14.78
N GLU A 105 -11.44 14.84 14.53
CA GLU A 105 -12.54 14.95 15.49
C GLU A 105 -12.32 14.08 16.73
N ILE A 106 -11.87 12.84 16.50
CA ILE A 106 -11.51 11.90 17.54
C ILE A 106 -10.00 11.95 17.64
N PRO A 107 -9.40 12.57 18.68
CA PRO A 107 -7.97 12.85 18.74
C PRO A 107 -7.15 11.55 18.90
N VAL A 108 -7.02 10.81 17.80
CA VAL A 108 -6.24 9.58 17.67
C VAL A 108 -4.80 9.93 17.34
N GLN A 109 -3.86 9.11 17.82
CA GLN A 109 -2.45 9.33 17.50
C GLN A 109 -2.05 8.64 16.21
N ALA A 110 -2.80 7.61 15.81
CA ALA A 110 -2.50 6.86 14.61
C ALA A 110 -3.74 6.29 13.90
N VAL A 111 -3.59 6.04 12.61
CA VAL A 111 -4.60 5.37 11.76
C VAL A 111 -4.00 4.11 11.16
N TRP A 112 -4.78 3.02 11.18
CA TRP A 112 -4.44 1.77 10.53
C TRP A 112 -5.47 1.42 9.45
N ALA A 113 -5.00 1.20 8.22
CA ALA A 113 -5.87 0.90 7.07
C ALA A 113 -5.80 -0.57 6.61
N GLY A 114 -4.86 -1.38 7.11
CA GLY A 114 -4.75 -2.80 6.74
C GLY A 114 -4.54 -3.04 5.25
N TRP A 115 -5.43 -3.80 4.62
CA TRP A 115 -5.44 -4.07 3.17
C TRP A 115 -6.81 -3.76 2.56
N GLY A 116 -6.83 -3.47 1.26
CA GLY A 116 -8.04 -2.99 0.57
C GLY A 116 -8.38 -1.54 0.93
N HIS A 117 -9.50 -1.04 0.40
CA HIS A 117 -9.97 0.33 0.66
C HIS A 117 -8.90 1.40 0.39
N ALA A 118 -8.58 2.26 1.36
CA ALA A 118 -7.58 3.30 1.27
C ALA A 118 -6.14 2.85 1.63
N SER A 119 -5.90 1.56 1.91
CA SER A 119 -4.58 1.07 2.36
C SER A 119 -3.44 1.31 1.37
N GLU A 120 -3.73 1.30 0.07
CA GLU A 120 -2.75 1.52 -1.01
C GLU A 120 -2.84 2.95 -1.59
N ASN A 121 -3.61 3.85 -0.96
CA ASN A 121 -3.78 5.22 -1.45
C ASN A 121 -2.74 6.16 -0.81
N PRO A 122 -1.76 6.70 -1.57
CA PRO A 122 -0.71 7.56 -1.01
C PRO A 122 -1.23 8.85 -0.37
N LYS A 123 -2.43 9.31 -0.76
CA LYS A 123 -3.04 10.52 -0.19
C LYS A 123 -3.35 10.38 1.30
N LEU A 124 -3.63 9.15 1.76
CA LEU A 124 -3.98 8.90 3.16
C LEU A 124 -2.81 9.23 4.12
N PRO A 125 -1.61 8.61 3.99
CA PRO A 125 -0.48 9.00 4.83
C PRO A 125 -0.05 10.46 4.61
N GLU A 126 -0.20 11.01 3.40
CA GLU A 126 0.13 12.41 3.13
C GLU A 126 -0.73 13.39 3.95
N LEU A 127 -2.05 13.20 3.93
CA LEU A 127 -2.99 14.07 4.65
C LEU A 127 -2.91 13.86 6.16
N LEU A 128 -2.75 12.61 6.62
CA LEU A 128 -2.55 12.31 8.04
C LEU A 128 -1.27 12.97 8.58
N SER A 129 -0.18 12.95 7.81
CA SER A 129 1.07 13.61 8.20
C SER A 129 0.92 15.13 8.35
N LYS A 130 0.08 15.78 7.53
CA LYS A 130 -0.23 17.22 7.67
C LYS A 130 -1.00 17.53 8.96
N CYS A 131 -1.72 16.55 9.48
CA CYS A 131 -2.49 16.64 10.72
C CYS A 131 -1.72 16.17 11.96
N SER A 132 -0.43 15.83 11.83
CA SER A 132 0.38 15.22 12.90
C SER A 132 -0.17 13.88 13.42
N ILE A 133 -0.89 13.14 12.58
CA ILE A 133 -1.42 11.81 12.89
C ILE A 133 -0.56 10.77 12.18
N LEU A 134 -0.15 9.73 12.91
CA LEU A 134 0.71 8.69 12.35
C LEU A 134 -0.10 7.72 11.48
N PHE A 135 0.41 7.41 10.30
CA PHE A 135 -0.12 6.30 9.53
C PHE A 135 0.66 5.02 9.87
N LEU A 136 -0.04 3.98 10.29
CA LEU A 136 0.54 2.67 10.63
C LEU A 136 0.78 1.84 9.36
N GLY A 137 1.72 2.31 8.55
CA GLY A 137 2.13 1.70 7.30
C GLY A 137 3.24 2.51 6.61
N PRO A 138 3.51 2.26 5.32
CA PRO A 138 4.52 3.01 4.58
C PRO A 138 4.14 4.48 4.39
N THR A 139 5.15 5.33 4.17
CA THR A 139 4.93 6.74 3.81
C THR A 139 4.32 6.87 2.41
N ALA A 140 3.71 8.03 2.11
CA ALA A 140 3.17 8.34 0.79
C ALA A 140 4.19 8.09 -0.34
N ASP A 141 5.42 8.58 -0.16
CA ASP A 141 6.52 8.38 -1.11
C ASP A 141 6.81 6.88 -1.30
N SER A 142 6.93 6.13 -0.19
CA SER A 142 7.20 4.68 -0.26
C SER A 142 6.07 3.91 -0.95
N MET A 143 4.81 4.29 -0.69
CA MET A 143 3.64 3.69 -1.35
C MET A 143 3.68 3.92 -2.86
N PHE A 144 3.99 5.16 -3.28
CA PHE A 144 4.05 5.49 -4.69
C PHE A 144 5.20 4.76 -5.38
N LEU A 145 6.41 4.84 -4.82
CA LEU A 145 7.63 4.29 -5.41
C LEU A 145 7.59 2.76 -5.56
N LEU A 146 6.98 2.07 -4.59
CA LEU A 146 6.89 0.60 -4.62
C LEU A 146 5.58 0.09 -5.23
N GLY A 147 4.53 0.90 -5.27
CA GLY A 147 3.27 0.57 -5.91
C GLY A 147 3.31 0.69 -7.44
N ASP A 148 4.02 1.68 -7.97
CA ASP A 148 4.24 1.80 -9.41
C ASP A 148 5.28 0.75 -9.87
N LYS A 149 4.85 -0.10 -10.82
CA LYS A 149 5.68 -1.24 -11.26
C LYS A 149 6.93 -0.80 -12.01
N ILE A 150 6.87 0.32 -12.74
CA ILE A 150 8.03 0.87 -13.46
C ILE A 150 9.02 1.42 -12.44
N ALA A 151 8.54 2.26 -11.53
CA ALA A 151 9.35 2.90 -10.50
C ALA A 151 10.05 1.86 -9.60
N SER A 152 9.27 0.91 -9.09
CA SER A 152 9.75 -0.18 -8.24
C SER A 152 10.83 -1.02 -8.93
N THR A 153 10.67 -1.28 -10.23
CA THR A 153 11.65 -2.05 -11.01
C THR A 153 12.96 -1.26 -11.24
N ILE A 154 12.89 0.06 -11.48
CA ILE A 154 14.08 0.92 -11.59
C ILE A 154 14.87 0.95 -10.27
N ILE A 155 14.18 1.06 -9.13
CA ILE A 155 14.79 1.02 -7.81
C ILE A 155 15.45 -0.34 -7.56
N ALA A 156 14.75 -1.44 -7.90
CA ALA A 156 15.30 -2.79 -7.77
C ALA A 156 16.59 -2.95 -8.60
N GLN A 157 16.62 -2.47 -9.85
CA GLN A 157 17.82 -2.50 -10.69
C GLN A 157 18.97 -1.67 -10.09
N THR A 158 18.65 -0.49 -9.54
CA THR A 158 19.64 0.38 -8.88
C THR A 158 20.27 -0.31 -7.66
N LEU A 159 19.49 -1.15 -6.96
CA LEU A 159 19.94 -1.97 -5.84
C LEU A 159 20.59 -3.30 -6.24
N ASN A 160 20.82 -3.53 -7.54
CA ASN A 160 21.30 -4.80 -8.08
C ASN A 160 20.41 -6.01 -7.72
N ILE A 161 19.11 -5.78 -7.50
CA ILE A 161 18.13 -6.84 -7.29
C ILE A 161 17.73 -7.40 -8.66
N PRO A 162 17.83 -8.72 -8.91
CA PRO A 162 17.43 -9.31 -10.18
C PRO A 162 15.96 -9.07 -10.50
N THR A 163 15.69 -8.50 -11.68
CA THR A 163 14.35 -8.29 -12.21
C THR A 163 14.14 -9.09 -13.51
N LEU A 164 12.88 -9.30 -13.90
CA LEU A 164 12.61 -9.91 -15.20
C LEU A 164 13.02 -8.97 -16.33
N PRO A 165 13.52 -9.49 -17.47
CA PRO A 165 13.78 -8.66 -18.64
C PRO A 165 12.53 -7.88 -19.04
N TRP A 166 12.66 -6.56 -19.12
CA TRP A 166 11.61 -5.62 -19.46
C TRP A 166 12.18 -4.48 -20.32
N ASN A 167 11.33 -3.62 -20.87
CA ASN A 167 11.80 -2.56 -21.78
C ASN A 167 12.75 -1.53 -21.13
N GLY A 168 12.73 -1.40 -19.80
CA GLY A 168 13.68 -0.59 -19.03
C GLY A 168 14.85 -1.37 -18.43
N THR A 169 15.19 -2.55 -18.98
CA THR A 169 16.32 -3.35 -18.47
C THR A 169 17.62 -2.55 -18.56
N GLY A 170 18.34 -2.44 -17.44
CA GLY A 170 19.60 -1.69 -17.36
C GLY A 170 19.45 -0.20 -17.05
N VAL A 171 18.22 0.28 -16.85
CA VAL A 171 17.97 1.65 -16.38
C VAL A 171 18.19 1.72 -14.86
N THR A 172 19.18 2.50 -14.44
CA THR A 172 19.56 2.70 -13.03
C THR A 172 19.63 4.19 -12.69
N LEU A 173 19.67 4.52 -11.40
CA LEU A 173 19.88 5.88 -10.90
C LEU A 173 21.34 6.07 -10.48
N ASP A 174 21.97 7.18 -10.90
CA ASP A 174 23.39 7.46 -10.62
C ASP A 174 23.64 7.94 -9.17
N SER A 175 22.70 8.71 -8.61
CA SER A 175 22.77 9.22 -7.24
C SER A 175 21.46 8.95 -6.51
N VAL A 176 21.51 8.07 -5.52
CA VAL A 176 20.38 7.73 -4.68
C VAL A 176 20.52 8.51 -3.38
N ASN A 177 19.62 9.46 -3.13
CA ASN A 177 19.51 10.05 -1.80
C ASN A 177 18.87 9.03 -0.86
N ASP A 178 19.23 9.03 0.43
CA ASP A 178 18.83 8.05 1.47
C ASP A 178 17.32 7.73 1.57
N ARG A 179 16.46 8.53 0.93
CA ARG A 179 15.00 8.38 0.99
C ARG A 179 14.36 7.81 -0.28
N TYR A 180 15.12 7.46 -1.32
CA TYR A 180 14.59 6.96 -2.61
C TYR A 180 13.47 7.83 -3.20
N THR A 181 13.40 9.12 -2.85
CA THR A 181 12.15 9.91 -2.88
C THR A 181 11.61 10.24 -4.25
N ASN A 182 12.42 10.17 -5.32
CA ASN A 182 11.90 10.48 -6.65
C ASN A 182 12.77 9.89 -7.74
N ILE A 183 12.10 9.31 -8.74
CA ILE A 183 12.74 8.89 -9.99
C ILE A 183 12.67 10.09 -10.94
N PRO A 184 13.79 10.57 -11.49
CA PRO A 184 13.77 11.64 -12.47
C PRO A 184 12.82 11.31 -13.62
N GLN A 185 11.94 12.25 -13.99
CA GLN A 185 10.93 12.01 -15.02
C GLN A 185 11.56 11.57 -16.34
N GLU A 186 12.73 12.12 -16.68
CA GLU A 186 13.49 11.72 -17.88
C GLU A 186 13.89 10.23 -17.89
N ILE A 187 14.15 9.64 -16.73
CA ILE A 187 14.49 8.23 -16.58
C ILE A 187 13.22 7.38 -16.62
N TYR A 188 12.17 7.86 -15.97
CA TYR A 188 10.86 7.21 -15.99
C TYR A 188 10.31 7.13 -17.41
N ASP A 189 10.31 8.23 -18.17
CA ASP A 189 9.76 8.34 -19.52
C ASP A 189 10.47 7.44 -20.54
N LYS A 190 11.78 7.18 -20.35
CA LYS A 190 12.52 6.20 -21.17
C LYS A 190 11.98 4.78 -21.02
N CYS A 191 11.33 4.49 -19.89
CA CYS A 191 10.75 3.19 -19.59
C CYS A 191 9.25 3.11 -19.97
N VAL A 192 8.67 4.19 -20.51
CA VAL A 192 7.26 4.24 -20.91
C VAL A 192 7.12 3.96 -22.41
N ILE A 193 6.15 3.11 -22.74
CA ILE A 193 5.75 2.77 -24.11
C ILE A 193 4.64 3.72 -24.53
N ASN A 194 4.90 4.50 -25.58
CA ASN A 194 3.97 5.51 -26.09
C ASN A 194 3.40 5.15 -27.48
N GLN A 195 4.09 4.30 -28.24
CA GLN A 195 3.72 3.97 -29.62
C GLN A 195 4.00 2.50 -29.97
N VAL A 196 3.42 2.04 -31.08
CA VAL A 196 3.53 0.64 -31.55
C VAL A 196 4.97 0.28 -31.88
N GLU A 197 5.76 1.25 -32.35
CA GLU A 197 7.19 1.09 -32.65
C GLU A 197 7.99 0.72 -31.40
N ASP A 198 7.60 1.21 -30.22
CA ASP A 198 8.24 0.84 -28.95
C ASP A 198 7.99 -0.65 -28.64
N LEU A 199 6.78 -1.16 -28.91
CA LEU A 199 6.46 -2.57 -28.73
C LEU A 199 7.22 -3.48 -29.69
N LYS A 200 7.44 -3.03 -30.93
CA LYS A 200 8.28 -3.76 -31.90
C LYS A 200 9.73 -3.81 -31.40
N ARG A 201 10.26 -2.71 -30.84
CA ARG A 201 11.59 -2.69 -30.19
C ARG A 201 11.65 -3.60 -28.96
N CYS A 202 10.58 -3.68 -28.17
CA CYS A 202 10.46 -4.66 -27.08
C CYS A 202 10.55 -6.09 -27.62
N ALA A 203 9.82 -6.42 -28.69
CA ALA A 203 9.87 -7.75 -29.29
C ALA A 203 11.29 -8.15 -29.73
N LEU A 204 12.12 -7.20 -30.18
CA LEU A 204 13.52 -7.43 -30.53
C LEU A 204 14.43 -7.59 -29.31
N SER A 205 14.22 -6.78 -28.26
CA SER A 205 15.10 -6.73 -27.08
C SER A 205 14.78 -7.79 -26.02
N ILE A 206 13.51 -7.97 -25.66
CA ILE A 206 13.07 -8.94 -24.64
C ILE A 206 12.56 -10.25 -25.28
N GLY A 207 12.17 -10.25 -26.55
CA GLY A 207 11.67 -11.43 -27.27
C GLY A 207 10.22 -11.81 -26.91
N VAL A 208 9.49 -12.37 -27.87
CA VAL A 208 8.13 -12.92 -27.63
C VAL A 208 8.14 -14.30 -26.94
N PRO A 209 7.10 -14.67 -26.17
CA PRO A 209 5.99 -13.81 -25.76
C PRO A 209 6.39 -12.84 -24.63
N PHE A 210 5.72 -11.69 -24.57
CA PHE A 210 5.85 -10.72 -23.48
C PHE A 210 4.48 -10.18 -23.05
N MET A 211 4.44 -9.55 -21.87
CA MET A 211 3.25 -8.95 -21.29
C MET A 211 3.33 -7.44 -21.38
N LEU A 212 2.31 -6.82 -21.97
CA LEU A 212 2.07 -5.39 -21.90
C LEU A 212 1.26 -5.08 -20.64
N LYS A 213 1.68 -4.10 -19.85
CA LYS A 213 1.06 -3.75 -18.58
C LYS A 213 0.93 -2.25 -18.42
N ALA A 214 -0.25 -1.79 -18.04
CA ALA A 214 -0.46 -0.46 -17.46
C ALA A 214 0.09 -0.44 -16.02
N SER A 215 0.87 0.58 -15.67
CA SER A 215 1.44 0.72 -14.32
C SER A 215 0.34 0.93 -13.27
N GLY A 216 -0.61 1.84 -13.54
CA GLY A 216 -1.76 2.15 -12.67
C GLY A 216 -2.91 1.13 -12.73
N GLY A 217 -2.73 0.00 -13.41
CA GLY A 217 -3.74 -1.07 -13.48
C GLY A 217 -3.77 -1.94 -12.22
N GLY A 218 -4.85 -1.82 -11.43
CA GLY A 218 -5.16 -2.69 -10.29
C GLY A 218 -5.98 -3.93 -10.68
N GLY A 219 -5.83 -5.05 -9.95
CA GLY A 219 -6.68 -6.24 -10.08
C GLY A 219 -6.63 -6.95 -11.45
N GLY A 220 -5.51 -6.83 -12.17
CA GLY A 220 -5.34 -7.45 -13.50
C GLY A 220 -5.77 -6.58 -14.68
N LYS A 221 -6.28 -5.36 -14.44
CA LYS A 221 -6.67 -4.43 -15.50
C LYS A 221 -5.47 -3.88 -16.27
N GLY A 222 -5.62 -3.67 -17.57
CA GLY A 222 -4.59 -3.11 -18.43
C GLY A 222 -3.41 -4.05 -18.68
N ILE A 223 -3.64 -5.37 -18.59
CA ILE A 223 -2.62 -6.40 -18.83
C ILE A 223 -2.99 -7.21 -20.08
N ARG A 224 -2.07 -7.32 -21.05
CA ARG A 224 -2.27 -8.10 -22.28
C ARG A 224 -1.01 -8.86 -22.68
N LYS A 225 -1.19 -10.07 -23.21
CA LYS A 225 -0.11 -10.91 -23.72
C LYS A 225 0.11 -10.62 -25.20
N ILE A 226 1.37 -10.43 -25.60
CA ILE A 226 1.80 -10.31 -27.01
C ILE A 226 2.61 -11.55 -27.37
N ILE A 227 2.15 -12.25 -28.41
CA ILE A 227 2.80 -13.45 -28.96
C ILE A 227 3.36 -13.15 -30.36
N ASP A 228 2.60 -12.41 -31.17
CA ASP A 228 3.00 -11.94 -32.49
C ASP A 228 3.01 -10.40 -32.50
N THR A 229 4.07 -9.83 -33.06
CA THR A 229 4.23 -8.38 -33.26
C THR A 229 3.14 -7.76 -34.14
N LYS A 230 2.43 -8.56 -34.96
CA LYS A 230 1.27 -8.10 -35.75
C LYS A 230 0.11 -7.61 -34.87
N ASP A 231 0.02 -8.11 -33.63
CA ASP A 231 -1.04 -7.72 -32.69
C ASP A 231 -0.74 -6.43 -31.91
N CYS A 232 0.46 -5.87 -32.01
CA CYS A 232 0.91 -4.76 -31.15
C CYS A 232 -0.02 -3.54 -31.20
N ASP A 233 -0.48 -3.12 -32.38
CA ASP A 233 -1.37 -1.94 -32.52
C ASP A 233 -2.72 -2.17 -31.82
N ARG A 234 -3.36 -3.31 -32.11
CA ARG A 234 -4.64 -3.68 -31.49
C ARG A 234 -4.51 -3.79 -29.97
N ILE A 235 -3.45 -4.44 -29.48
CA ILE A 235 -3.24 -4.67 -28.05
C ILE A 235 -2.92 -3.37 -27.32
N LEU A 236 -2.10 -2.49 -27.89
CA LEU A 236 -1.79 -1.19 -27.29
C LEU A 236 -3.07 -0.37 -27.10
N LYS A 237 -3.90 -0.27 -28.15
CA LYS A 237 -5.20 0.41 -28.08
C LYS A 237 -6.12 -0.17 -27.00
N GLN A 238 -6.14 -1.50 -26.85
CA GLN A 238 -6.93 -2.15 -25.80
C GLN A 238 -6.46 -1.76 -24.39
N VAL A 239 -5.15 -1.73 -24.14
CA VAL A 239 -4.61 -1.36 -22.83
C VAL A 239 -4.87 0.12 -22.53
N CYS A 240 -4.64 1.01 -23.50
CA CYS A 240 -4.93 2.44 -23.34
C CYS A 240 -6.41 2.73 -23.09
N ALA A 241 -7.31 1.99 -23.74
CA ALA A 241 -8.76 2.14 -23.54
C ALA A 241 -9.20 1.63 -22.16
N GLU A 242 -8.57 0.57 -21.65
CA GLU A 242 -8.92 -0.03 -20.36
C GLU A 242 -8.39 0.79 -19.17
N VAL A 243 -7.19 1.36 -19.29
CA VAL A 243 -6.58 2.21 -18.26
C VAL A 243 -6.05 3.50 -18.91
N PRO A 244 -6.94 4.48 -19.17
CA PRO A 244 -6.57 5.75 -19.80
C PRO A 244 -5.52 6.50 -18.98
N ASN A 245 -4.58 7.16 -19.66
CA ASN A 245 -3.51 7.98 -19.08
C ASN A 245 -2.53 7.23 -18.14
N SER A 246 -2.61 5.91 -18.03
CA SER A 246 -1.61 5.15 -17.28
C SER A 246 -0.36 4.93 -18.13
N PRO A 247 0.85 5.13 -17.58
CA PRO A 247 2.09 4.67 -18.20
C PRO A 247 2.02 3.17 -18.49
N ILE A 248 2.61 2.76 -19.62
CA ILE A 248 2.62 1.38 -20.10
C ILE A 248 4.05 0.89 -20.23
N PHE A 249 4.30 -0.36 -19.85
CA PHE A 249 5.59 -1.02 -19.98
C PHE A 249 5.44 -2.47 -20.42
N ALA A 250 6.51 -3.07 -20.93
CA ALA A 250 6.53 -4.45 -21.40
C ALA A 250 7.52 -5.29 -20.60
N VAL A 251 7.08 -6.46 -20.14
CA VAL A 251 7.91 -7.40 -19.36
C VAL A 251 7.88 -8.79 -20.00
N LYS A 252 9.02 -9.48 -20.00
CA LYS A 252 9.13 -10.85 -20.49
C LYS A 252 8.13 -11.75 -19.79
N MET A 253 7.42 -12.57 -20.58
CA MET A 253 6.57 -13.59 -20.02
C MET A 253 7.43 -14.78 -19.58
N LEU A 254 7.39 -15.12 -18.30
CA LEU A 254 7.97 -16.36 -17.80
C LEU A 254 7.26 -17.56 -18.44
N ARG A 255 8.06 -18.49 -18.94
CA ARG A 255 7.56 -19.81 -19.35
C ARG A 255 7.71 -20.72 -18.13
N PHE A 256 6.60 -21.28 -17.66
CA PHE A 256 6.65 -22.44 -16.79
C PHE A 256 6.93 -23.63 -17.71
N GLY A 257 8.14 -24.17 -17.60
CA GLY A 257 8.54 -25.42 -18.28
C GLY A 257 7.91 -26.63 -17.63
#